data_AF-A0AA40KSS0-F1
#
_entry.id   AF-A0AA40KSS0-F1
#
_cell.length_a   1.000
_cell.length_b   1.000
_cell.length_c   1.000
_cell.angle_alpha   90.00
_cell.angle_beta   90.00
_cell.angle_gamma   90.00
#
_symmetry.space_group_name_H-M   'P 1'
#
loop_
_entity.id
_entity.type
_entity.pdbx_description
1 polymer ?
#
loop_
_entity_poly.entity_id
_entity_poly.type
_entity_poly.pdbx_seq_one_letter_code
_entity_poly.pdbx_strand_id
1 'polypeptide(L)'
;MTDDPRTVERKYGNLSEYSIQMNRWILKPIGAWPITDSTTTVEKITSQILTVVCWCISLFTIIPGVLNIILEKEDIYLKLKTLGPLSHWCVGGLNYAVLLLRKSDIYYCIEHIRTDWKMITRLEDQQVMLKNAKLGRYIAGFCAAFMQGGVFSACIVYGVFTSQTIEVGNETLIVYGLPCPPYKLPIQLKPIHDIILGTQFLSAFVVTTSATGAFGLAAVFASHAVGQLNIMVVWVNEFTNQHLRSKNDNASVNKIGAIVEHHLRILR
;
A
#
# COMPACT_ATOMS: atom_id res chain seq x y z
N MET A 1 -4.84 -4.33 -26.80
CA MET A 1 -3.70 -3.43 -27.04
C MET A 1 -2.59 -3.83 -26.06
N THR A 2 -1.70 -4.72 -26.48
CA THR A 2 -0.53 -5.15 -25.70
C THR A 2 0.48 -4.01 -25.73
N ASP A 3 0.85 -3.49 -24.55
CA ASP A 3 1.83 -2.41 -24.45
C ASP A 3 3.19 -2.93 -24.94
N ASP A 4 3.77 -2.27 -25.94
CA ASP A 4 5.10 -2.60 -26.47
C ASP A 4 6.18 -2.31 -25.40
N PRO A 5 7.04 -3.28 -25.05
CA PRO A 5 8.07 -3.08 -24.02
C PRO A 5 8.94 -1.85 -24.26
N ARG A 6 9.31 -1.57 -25.52
CA ARG A 6 10.15 -0.41 -25.85
C ARG A 6 9.45 0.91 -25.59
N THR A 7 8.15 0.96 -25.87
CA THR A 7 7.31 2.14 -25.57
C THR A 7 7.19 2.38 -24.06
N VAL A 8 7.03 1.31 -23.26
CA VAL A 8 6.98 1.42 -21.79
C VAL A 8 8.33 1.86 -21.24
N GLU A 9 9.42 1.24 -21.68
CA GLU A 9 10.77 1.60 -21.28
C GLU A 9 11.07 3.08 -21.56
N ARG A 10 10.73 3.58 -22.76
CA ARG A 10 10.90 5.01 -23.10
C ARG A 10 10.13 5.93 -22.16
N LYS A 11 8.92 5.55 -21.73
CA LYS A 11 8.05 6.38 -20.89
C LYS A 11 8.45 6.37 -19.41
N TYR A 12 8.90 5.23 -18.90
CA TYR A 12 9.17 5.02 -17.47
C TYR A 12 10.66 4.92 -17.13
N GLY A 13 11.55 5.05 -18.14
CA GLY A 13 13.00 4.92 -18.02
C GLY A 13 13.45 3.46 -18.09
N ASN A 14 12.80 2.56 -17.34
CA ASN A 14 12.99 1.12 -17.47
C ASN A 14 11.73 0.34 -17.03
N LEU A 15 11.67 -0.94 -17.38
CA LEU A 15 10.52 -1.81 -17.12
C LEU A 15 10.35 -2.19 -15.63
N SER A 16 11.45 -2.23 -14.88
CA SER A 16 11.39 -2.48 -13.43
C SER A 16 10.71 -1.34 -12.67
N GLU A 17 11.01 -0.09 -13.05
CA GLU A 17 10.41 1.12 -12.50
C GLU A 17 8.93 1.18 -12.85
N TYR A 18 8.53 0.75 -14.06
CA TYR A 18 7.12 0.55 -14.37
C TYR A 18 6.42 -0.35 -13.35
N SER A 19 7.03 -1.45 -12.92
CA SER A 19 6.38 -2.37 -11.97
C SER A 19 6.17 -1.78 -10.57
N ILE A 20 7.14 -0.99 -10.08
CA ILE A 20 7.18 -0.57 -8.67
C ILE A 20 6.81 0.90 -8.42
N GLN A 21 6.73 1.74 -9.46
CA GLN A 21 6.53 3.19 -9.34
C GLN A 21 5.28 3.55 -8.53
N MET A 22 4.18 2.84 -8.71
CA MET A 22 2.93 3.20 -8.05
C MET A 22 3.01 2.97 -6.53
N ASN A 23 3.62 1.87 -6.10
CA ASN A 23 3.86 1.61 -4.68
C ASN A 23 4.83 2.64 -4.09
N ARG A 24 5.81 3.10 -4.88
CA ARG A 24 6.69 4.20 -4.49
C ARG A 24 5.92 5.49 -4.23
N TRP A 25 4.99 5.85 -5.11
CA TRP A 25 4.15 7.04 -4.94
C TRP A 25 3.21 6.93 -3.74
N ILE A 26 2.74 5.74 -3.39
CA ILE A 26 1.90 5.50 -2.21
C ILE A 26 2.73 5.58 -0.91
N LEU A 27 3.90 4.95 -0.87
CA LEU A 27 4.66 4.77 0.37
C LEU A 27 5.64 5.91 0.67
N LYS A 28 6.14 6.64 -0.35
CA LYS A 28 7.11 7.75 -0.14
C LYS A 28 6.51 8.92 0.67
N PRO A 29 5.25 9.37 0.44
CA PRO A 29 4.65 10.47 1.20
C PRO A 29 4.46 10.18 2.69
N ILE A 30 4.31 8.91 3.08
CA ILE A 30 4.19 8.49 4.48
C ILE A 30 5.53 8.02 5.07
N GLY A 31 6.66 8.33 4.42
CA GLY A 31 8.00 7.97 4.91
C GLY A 31 8.28 6.46 4.96
N ALA A 32 7.46 5.66 4.28
CA ALA A 32 7.47 4.21 4.43
C ALA A 32 8.16 3.48 3.27
N TRP A 33 8.44 4.19 2.18
CA TRP A 33 9.24 3.64 1.07
C TRP A 33 10.67 3.31 1.56
N PRO A 34 11.23 2.15 1.18
CA PRO A 34 12.58 1.76 1.58
C PRO A 34 13.65 2.71 1.04
N ILE A 35 14.68 2.89 1.85
CA ILE A 35 15.88 3.66 1.51
C ILE A 35 16.77 2.78 0.63
N THR A 36 17.25 3.32 -0.47
CA THR A 36 18.21 2.68 -1.38
C THR A 36 19.62 3.24 -1.18
N ASP A 37 20.63 2.56 -1.71
CA ASP A 37 22.02 3.05 -1.69
C ASP A 37 22.19 4.40 -2.40
N SER A 38 21.35 4.66 -3.40
CA SER A 38 21.30 5.94 -4.13
C SER A 38 20.49 7.04 -3.44
N THR A 39 19.85 6.76 -2.30
CA THR A 39 19.00 7.75 -1.61
C THR A 39 19.86 8.81 -0.94
N THR A 40 19.56 10.08 -1.22
CA THR A 40 20.31 11.21 -0.66
C THR A 40 20.09 11.37 0.84
N THR A 41 21.02 12.01 1.56
CA THR A 41 20.87 12.33 2.99
C THR A 41 19.60 13.13 3.27
N VAL A 42 19.25 14.07 2.39
CA VAL A 42 18.04 14.89 2.48
C VAL A 42 16.79 14.02 2.39
N GLU A 43 16.73 13.07 1.47
CA GLU A 43 15.59 12.14 1.36
C GLU A 43 15.48 11.21 2.58
N LYS A 44 16.60 10.77 3.14
CA LYS A 44 16.60 9.96 4.38
C LYS A 44 16.00 10.74 5.55
N ILE A 45 16.48 11.98 5.76
CA ILE A 45 15.97 12.88 6.81
C ILE A 45 14.48 13.17 6.58
N THR A 46 14.09 13.47 5.34
CA THR A 46 12.68 13.73 4.99
C THR A 46 11.80 12.53 5.31
N SER A 47 12.23 11.31 4.94
CA SER A 47 11.51 10.07 5.24
C SER A 47 11.36 9.83 6.75
N GLN A 48 12.40 10.12 7.54
CA GLN A 48 12.34 10.02 9.00
C GLN A 48 11.38 11.05 9.61
N ILE A 49 11.44 12.32 9.19
CA ILE A 49 10.52 13.37 9.65
C ILE A 49 9.08 12.99 9.33
N LEU A 50 8.80 12.56 8.09
CA LEU A 50 7.46 12.10 7.68
C LEU A 50 6.98 10.93 8.54
N THR A 51 7.86 9.98 8.85
CA THR A 51 7.52 8.84 9.71
C THR A 51 7.12 9.29 11.12
N VAL A 52 7.89 10.21 11.72
CA VAL A 52 7.58 10.77 13.05
C VAL A 52 6.26 11.53 13.03
N VAL A 53 6.04 12.39 12.03
CA VAL A 53 4.80 13.16 11.89
C VAL A 53 3.59 12.24 11.72
N CYS A 54 3.69 11.21 10.88
CA CYS A 54 2.63 10.21 10.69
C CYS A 54 2.27 9.51 12.01
N TRP A 55 3.28 9.08 12.78
CA TRP A 55 3.05 8.47 14.09
C TRP A 55 2.41 9.43 15.09
N CYS A 56 2.88 10.67 15.17
CA CYS A 56 2.28 11.68 16.06
C CYS A 56 0.79 11.88 15.76
N ILE A 57 0.44 12.05 14.48
CA ILE A 57 -0.95 12.26 14.05
C ILE A 57 -1.82 11.02 14.35
N SER A 58 -1.30 9.82 14.07
CA SER A 58 -2.03 8.58 14.34
C SER A 58 -2.24 8.33 15.83
N LEU A 59 -1.20 8.51 16.66
CA LEU A 59 -1.28 8.31 18.11
C LEU A 59 -2.16 9.37 18.78
N PHE A 60 -2.13 10.63 18.29
CA PHE A 60 -3.03 11.68 18.75
C PHE A 60 -4.50 11.34 18.50
N THR A 61 -4.80 10.51 17.51
CA THR A 61 -6.17 10.01 17.27
C THR A 61 -6.49 8.77 18.10
N ILE A 62 -5.58 7.78 18.10
CA ILE A 62 -5.80 6.47 18.74
C ILE A 62 -5.89 6.60 20.26
N ILE A 63 -4.96 7.32 20.90
CA ILE A 63 -4.87 7.36 22.36
C ILE A 63 -6.14 7.97 22.98
N PRO A 64 -6.60 9.18 22.59
CA PRO A 64 -7.82 9.74 23.15
C PRO A 64 -9.07 8.92 22.83
N GLY A 65 -9.12 8.27 21.66
CA GLY A 65 -10.23 7.39 21.27
C GLY A 65 -10.32 6.12 22.12
N VAL A 66 -9.18 5.46 22.35
CA VAL A 66 -9.10 4.30 23.27
C VAL A 66 -9.48 4.70 24.68
N LEU A 67 -8.98 5.85 25.16
CA LEU A 67 -9.33 6.36 26.49
C LEU A 67 -10.83 6.66 26.60
N ASN A 68 -11.48 7.18 25.55
CA ASN A 68 -12.93 7.46 25.57
C ASN A 68 -13.72 6.15 25.71
N ILE A 69 -13.39 5.11 24.93
CA ILE A 69 -14.07 3.81 25.06
C ILE A 69 -13.90 3.21 26.47
N ILE A 70 -12.71 3.33 27.08
CA ILE A 70 -12.40 2.72 28.38
C ILE A 70 -12.99 3.54 29.54
N LEU A 71 -12.79 4.85 29.55
CA LEU A 71 -13.01 5.73 30.71
C LEU A 71 -14.35 6.46 30.68
N GLU A 72 -14.91 6.73 29.51
CA GLU A 72 -16.19 7.42 29.40
C GLU A 72 -17.33 6.46 29.74
N LYS A 73 -18.28 6.91 30.56
CA LYS A 73 -19.49 6.13 30.90
C LYS A 73 -20.58 6.40 29.87
N GLU A 74 -20.30 6.09 28.62
CA GLU A 74 -21.28 6.17 27.52
C GLU A 74 -22.13 4.90 27.41
N ASP A 75 -23.28 5.03 26.75
CA ASP A 75 -24.11 3.91 26.32
C ASP A 75 -23.29 2.92 25.48
N ILE A 76 -23.51 1.62 25.69
CA ILE A 76 -22.86 0.53 24.95
C ILE A 76 -23.05 0.72 23.43
N TYR A 77 -24.22 1.20 23.01
CA TYR A 77 -24.52 1.51 21.61
C TYR A 77 -23.57 2.56 21.04
N LEU A 78 -23.31 3.65 21.77
CA LEU A 78 -22.39 4.70 21.34
C LEU A 78 -20.94 4.19 21.29
N LYS A 79 -20.53 3.40 22.28
CA LYS A 79 -19.22 2.73 22.28
C LYS A 79 -19.04 1.81 21.08
N LEU A 80 -20.06 1.02 20.75
CA LEU A 80 -20.05 0.13 19.58
C LEU A 80 -19.95 0.91 18.26
N LYS A 81 -20.63 2.05 18.14
CA LYS A 81 -20.54 2.92 16.96
C LYS A 81 -19.14 3.49 16.78
N THR A 82 -18.47 3.89 17.86
CA THR A 82 -17.08 4.40 17.86
C THR A 82 -16.04 3.29 17.66
N LEU A 83 -16.35 2.06 18.06
CA LEU A 83 -15.42 0.92 17.96
C LEU A 83 -15.00 0.61 16.53
N GLY A 84 -15.92 0.74 15.56
CA GLY A 84 -15.63 0.51 14.14
C GLY A 84 -14.50 1.41 13.63
N PRO A 85 -14.68 2.75 13.62
CA PRO A 85 -13.62 3.69 13.26
C PRO A 85 -12.32 3.49 14.06
N LEU A 86 -12.42 3.31 15.39
CA LEU A 86 -11.23 3.12 16.24
C LEU A 86 -10.45 1.85 15.87
N SER A 87 -11.14 0.74 15.58
CA SER A 87 -10.50 -0.50 15.16
C SER A 87 -9.72 -0.33 13.86
N HIS A 88 -10.26 0.46 12.91
CA HIS A 88 -9.56 0.79 11.65
C HIS A 88 -8.25 1.55 11.91
N TRP A 89 -8.26 2.54 12.81
CA TRP A 89 -7.03 3.25 13.19
C TRP A 89 -6.02 2.34 13.89
N CYS A 90 -6.45 1.48 14.81
CA CYS A 90 -5.56 0.55 15.50
C CYS A 90 -4.91 -0.44 14.52
N VAL A 91 -5.71 -1.10 13.68
CA VAL A 91 -5.21 -2.05 12.67
C VAL A 91 -4.30 -1.36 11.66
N GLY A 92 -4.69 -0.18 11.18
CA GLY A 92 -3.88 0.57 10.24
C GLY A 92 -2.57 1.11 10.86
N GLY A 93 -2.57 1.48 12.15
CA GLY A 93 -1.35 1.78 12.90
C GLY A 93 -0.41 0.57 13.03
N LEU A 94 -0.96 -0.62 13.32
CA LEU A 94 -0.20 -1.87 13.33
C LEU A 94 0.38 -2.20 11.94
N ASN A 95 -0.41 -2.06 10.88
CA ASN A 95 0.05 -2.24 9.51
C ASN A 95 1.19 -1.28 9.16
N TYR A 96 1.08 -0.02 9.59
CA TYR A 96 2.15 0.96 9.39
C TYR A 96 3.43 0.56 10.14
N ALA A 97 3.32 0.11 11.39
CA ALA A 97 4.47 -0.41 12.15
C ALA A 97 5.14 -1.59 11.43
N VAL A 98 4.35 -2.58 10.99
CA VAL A 98 4.87 -3.75 10.25
C VAL A 98 5.58 -3.31 8.97
N LEU A 99 5.01 -2.37 8.22
CA LEU A 99 5.60 -1.89 6.98
C LEU A 99 6.93 -1.16 7.22
N LEU A 100 7.05 -0.41 8.32
CA LEU A 100 8.30 0.23 8.73
C LEU A 100 9.34 -0.80 9.19
N LEU A 101 8.93 -1.82 9.96
CA LEU A 101 9.82 -2.89 10.45
C LEU A 101 10.35 -3.76 9.31
N ARG A 102 9.54 -3.99 8.27
CA ARG A 102 9.88 -4.81 7.10
C ARG A 102 10.54 -4.02 5.98
N LYS A 103 11.01 -2.79 6.21
CA LYS A 103 11.65 -1.95 5.18
C LYS A 103 12.83 -2.65 4.48
N SER A 104 13.66 -3.37 5.21
CA SER A 104 14.79 -4.15 4.65
C SER A 104 14.30 -5.24 3.71
N ASP A 105 13.27 -5.97 4.13
CA ASP A 105 12.72 -7.11 3.38
C ASP A 105 12.03 -6.61 2.11
N ILE A 106 11.27 -5.51 2.22
CA ILE A 106 10.64 -4.84 1.07
C ILE A 106 11.70 -4.33 0.09
N TYR A 107 12.80 -3.75 0.59
CA TYR A 107 13.93 -3.32 -0.25
C TYR A 107 14.52 -4.50 -1.01
N TYR A 108 14.78 -5.61 -0.32
CA TYR A 108 15.29 -6.84 -0.93
C TYR A 108 14.36 -7.36 -2.03
N CYS A 109 13.05 -7.47 -1.78
CA CYS A 109 12.08 -7.89 -2.79
C CYS A 109 12.06 -6.95 -4.02
N ILE A 110 12.13 -5.64 -3.80
CA ILE A 110 12.20 -4.67 -4.91
C ILE A 110 13.47 -4.88 -5.73
N GLU A 111 14.60 -5.11 -5.09
CA GLU A 111 15.87 -5.30 -5.78
C GLU A 111 15.94 -6.65 -6.51
N HIS A 112 15.25 -7.66 -5.98
CA HIS A 112 15.02 -8.91 -6.68
C HIS A 112 14.24 -8.68 -7.97
N ILE A 113 13.13 -7.93 -7.91
CA ILE A 113 12.34 -7.54 -9.10
C ILE A 113 13.22 -6.81 -10.12
N ARG A 114 13.98 -5.79 -9.69
CA ARG A 114 14.86 -5.05 -10.62
C ARG A 114 15.87 -5.96 -11.31
N THR A 115 16.42 -6.92 -10.57
CA THR A 115 17.36 -7.88 -11.10
C THR A 115 16.70 -8.82 -12.11
N ASP A 116 15.51 -9.34 -11.80
CA ASP A 116 14.76 -10.21 -12.72
C ASP A 116 14.42 -9.52 -14.03
N TRP A 117 14.03 -8.24 -13.97
CA TRP A 117 13.82 -7.42 -15.17
C TRP A 117 15.07 -7.26 -16.03
N LYS A 118 16.27 -7.18 -15.43
CA LYS A 118 17.54 -7.10 -16.17
C LYS A 118 17.93 -8.41 -16.84
N MET A 119 17.58 -9.55 -16.23
CA MET A 119 17.90 -10.87 -16.79
C MET A 119 17.01 -11.24 -17.97
N ILE A 120 15.78 -10.72 -18.02
CA ILE A 120 14.82 -11.05 -19.07
C ILE A 120 15.06 -10.15 -20.29
N THR A 121 15.81 -10.69 -21.27
CA THR A 121 16.23 -9.97 -22.48
C THR A 121 15.36 -10.27 -23.70
N ARG A 122 14.70 -11.43 -23.75
CA ARG A 122 13.83 -11.82 -24.87
C ARG A 122 12.55 -11.00 -24.85
N LEU A 123 12.23 -10.37 -25.98
CA LEU A 123 11.08 -9.46 -26.09
C LEU A 123 9.75 -10.15 -25.77
N GLU A 124 9.59 -11.42 -26.14
CA GLU A 124 8.41 -12.23 -25.83
C GLU A 124 8.25 -12.44 -24.31
N ASP A 125 9.34 -12.73 -23.61
CA ASP A 125 9.33 -12.90 -22.15
C ASP A 125 9.06 -11.57 -21.43
N GLN A 126 9.63 -10.47 -21.95
CA GLN A 126 9.33 -9.11 -21.46
C GLN A 126 7.83 -8.77 -21.61
N GLN A 127 7.19 -9.17 -22.71
CA GLN A 127 5.75 -8.97 -22.90
C GLN A 127 4.91 -9.77 -21.89
N VAL A 128 5.30 -11.02 -21.61
CA VAL A 128 4.64 -11.86 -20.59
C VAL A 128 4.78 -11.21 -19.21
N MET A 129 5.97 -10.76 -18.83
CA MET A 129 6.18 -10.12 -17.54
C MET A 129 5.45 -8.77 -17.45
N LEU A 130 5.43 -7.97 -18.52
CA LEU A 130 4.70 -6.70 -18.56
C LEU A 130 3.19 -6.87 -18.38
N LYS A 131 2.60 -7.90 -18.98
CA LYS A 131 1.19 -8.22 -18.80
C LYS A 131 0.86 -8.45 -17.32
N ASN A 132 1.72 -9.18 -16.62
CA ASN A 132 1.54 -9.45 -15.20
C ASN A 132 1.84 -8.21 -14.33
N ALA A 133 2.88 -7.44 -14.63
CA ALA A 133 3.15 -6.18 -13.95
C ALA A 133 1.98 -5.19 -14.07
N LYS A 134 1.35 -5.11 -15.26
CA LYS A 134 0.16 -4.28 -15.49
C LYS A 134 -1.03 -4.72 -14.63
N LEU A 135 -1.24 -6.03 -14.47
CA LEU A 135 -2.27 -6.57 -13.57
C LEU A 135 -2.00 -6.15 -12.11
N GLY A 136 -0.76 -6.31 -11.63
CA GLY A 136 -0.37 -5.91 -10.28
C GLY A 136 -0.59 -4.41 -10.03
N ARG A 137 -0.19 -3.56 -10.99
CA ARG A 137 -0.47 -2.11 -10.93
C ARG A 137 -1.96 -1.80 -10.91
N TYR A 138 -2.75 -2.48 -11.73
CA TYR A 138 -4.19 -2.26 -11.78
C TYR A 138 -4.86 -2.59 -10.45
N ILE A 139 -4.54 -3.75 -9.86
CA ILE A 139 -5.06 -4.18 -8.56
C ILE A 139 -4.67 -3.17 -7.47
N ALA A 140 -3.40 -2.79 -7.41
CA ALA A 140 -2.91 -1.82 -6.43
C ALA A 140 -3.60 -0.45 -6.59
N GLY A 141 -3.88 -0.03 -7.83
CA GLY A 141 -4.45 1.29 -8.14
C GLY A 141 -5.92 1.34 -7.82
N PHE A 142 -6.64 0.27 -8.14
CA PHE A 142 -8.03 0.08 -7.77
C PHE A 142 -8.20 0.06 -6.25
N CYS A 143 -7.35 -0.69 -5.53
CA CYS A 143 -7.34 -0.73 -4.07
C CYS A 143 -7.11 0.67 -3.47
N ALA A 144 -6.11 1.40 -3.98
CA ALA A 144 -5.82 2.76 -3.53
C ALA A 144 -6.99 3.71 -3.76
N ALA A 145 -7.58 3.71 -4.96
CA ALA A 145 -8.71 4.58 -5.29
C ALA A 145 -9.93 4.28 -4.41
N PHE A 146 -10.25 3.00 -4.20
CA PHE A 146 -11.39 2.59 -3.40
C PHE A 146 -11.22 2.94 -1.92
N MET A 147 -10.07 2.60 -1.33
CA MET A 147 -9.83 2.86 0.10
C MET A 147 -9.72 4.37 0.40
N GLN A 148 -9.02 5.13 -0.44
CA GLN A 148 -8.92 6.59 -0.26
C GLN A 148 -10.25 7.29 -0.56
N GLY A 149 -11.02 6.81 -1.54
CA GLY A 149 -12.37 7.28 -1.80
C GLY A 149 -13.29 7.12 -0.59
N GLY A 150 -13.16 6.01 0.15
CA GLY A 150 -13.88 5.79 1.41
C GLY A 150 -13.51 6.76 2.53
N VAL A 151 -12.22 7.08 2.68
CA VAL A 151 -11.77 8.08 3.66
C VAL A 151 -12.26 9.47 3.29
N PHE A 152 -12.20 9.83 2.00
CA PHE A 152 -12.69 11.11 1.50
C PHE A 152 -14.21 11.26 1.64
N SER A 153 -14.98 10.22 1.34
CA SER A 153 -16.43 10.24 1.52
C SER A 153 -16.81 10.37 2.99
N ALA A 154 -16.14 9.63 3.89
CA ALA A 154 -16.32 9.79 5.33
C ALA A 154 -16.01 11.23 5.78
N CYS A 155 -14.93 11.85 5.27
CA CYS A 155 -14.62 13.24 5.56
C CYS A 155 -15.75 14.20 5.18
N ILE A 156 -16.35 14.02 4.00
CA ILE A 156 -17.47 14.85 3.56
C ILE A 156 -18.68 14.64 4.48
N VAL A 157 -19.02 13.39 4.81
CA VAL A 157 -20.14 13.05 5.69
C VAL A 157 -19.98 13.71 7.06
N TYR A 158 -18.83 13.54 7.70
CA TYR A 158 -18.60 14.10 9.03
C TYR A 158 -18.38 15.62 9.03
N GLY A 159 -17.69 16.16 8.02
CA GLY A 159 -17.37 17.59 7.94
C GLY A 159 -18.51 18.48 7.44
N VAL A 160 -19.43 17.96 6.63
CA VAL A 160 -20.51 18.75 6.02
C VAL A 160 -21.88 18.40 6.60
N PHE A 161 -22.14 17.12 6.89
CA PHE A 161 -23.51 16.64 7.14
C PHE A 161 -23.80 16.25 8.59
N THR A 162 -22.80 16.19 9.48
CA THR A 162 -22.95 15.65 10.84
C THR A 162 -23.02 16.72 11.94
N SER A 163 -23.33 17.98 11.60
CA SER A 163 -23.73 18.98 12.60
C SER A 163 -25.20 18.77 12.97
N GLN A 164 -25.48 18.37 14.21
CA GLN A 164 -26.84 18.24 14.73
C GLN A 164 -27.17 19.42 15.62
N THR A 165 -28.19 20.18 15.28
CA THR A 165 -28.76 21.19 16.17
C THR A 165 -29.76 20.50 17.09
N ILE A 166 -29.45 20.42 18.38
CA ILE A 166 -30.33 19.89 19.42
C ILE A 166 -30.92 21.08 20.18
N GLU A 167 -32.24 21.21 20.20
CA GLU A 167 -32.91 22.17 21.08
C GLU A 167 -33.08 21.55 22.46
N VAL A 168 -32.46 22.13 23.48
CA VAL A 168 -32.60 21.72 24.88
C VAL A 168 -33.27 22.86 25.63
N GLY A 169 -34.60 22.80 25.77
CA GLY A 169 -35.39 23.89 26.36
C GLY A 169 -35.46 25.11 25.43
N ASN A 170 -35.07 26.29 25.92
CA ASN A 170 -35.00 27.55 25.14
C ASN A 170 -33.62 27.80 24.50
N GLU A 171 -32.68 26.87 24.65
CA GLU A 171 -31.33 27.00 24.10
C GLU A 171 -31.11 26.00 22.96
N THR A 172 -30.53 26.51 21.86
CA THR A 172 -30.14 25.72 20.70
C THR A 172 -28.69 25.27 20.86
N LEU A 173 -28.46 23.99 21.15
CA LEU A 173 -27.13 23.39 21.29
C LEU A 173 -26.72 22.69 19.99
N ILE A 174 -25.65 23.14 19.34
CA ILE A 174 -25.10 22.44 18.17
C ILE A 174 -24.13 21.35 18.64
N VAL A 175 -24.46 20.09 18.40
CA VAL A 175 -23.61 18.92 18.64
C VAL A 175 -22.95 18.52 17.33
N TYR A 176 -21.62 18.48 17.33
CA TYR A 176 -20.83 18.06 16.18
C TYR A 176 -20.44 16.58 16.34
N GLY A 177 -20.81 15.74 15.38
CA GLY A 177 -20.43 14.32 15.41
C GLY A 177 -19.02 14.08 14.88
N LEU A 178 -18.22 13.33 15.65
CA LEU A 178 -16.89 12.87 15.25
C LEU A 178 -16.91 11.36 14.97
N PRO A 179 -16.10 10.87 14.02
CA PRO A 179 -15.94 9.43 13.82
C PRO A 179 -15.40 8.71 15.06
N CYS A 180 -14.50 9.35 15.82
CA CYS A 180 -14.04 8.85 17.11
C CYS A 180 -13.97 9.97 18.15
N PRO A 181 -14.95 10.09 19.06
CA PRO A 181 -14.90 11.09 20.12
C PRO A 181 -13.64 10.94 20.99
N PRO A 182 -12.84 12.02 21.17
CA PRO A 182 -11.68 11.98 22.04
C PRO A 182 -12.04 12.15 23.52
N TYR A 183 -11.35 11.43 24.41
CA TYR A 183 -11.54 11.56 25.85
C TYR A 183 -11.21 12.97 26.35
N LYS A 184 -12.16 13.62 27.01
CA LYS A 184 -12.01 14.91 27.71
C LYS A 184 -11.43 16.08 26.88
N LEU A 185 -11.58 16.08 25.56
CA LEU A 185 -11.31 17.28 24.75
C LEU A 185 -12.61 18.08 24.56
N PRO A 186 -12.57 19.43 24.67
CA PRO A 186 -13.76 20.27 24.56
C PRO A 186 -14.20 20.42 23.09
N ILE A 187 -14.84 19.39 22.55
CA ILE A 187 -15.36 19.32 21.17
C ILE A 187 -16.59 20.20 20.93
N GLN A 188 -17.15 20.80 21.99
CA GLN A 188 -18.29 21.71 21.90
C GLN A 188 -17.90 23.08 21.29
N LEU A 189 -16.60 23.41 21.36
CA LEU A 189 -16.03 24.59 20.72
C LEU A 189 -15.74 24.29 19.26
N LYS A 190 -16.47 24.94 18.33
CA LYS A 190 -16.34 24.72 16.88
C LYS A 190 -14.88 24.72 16.36
N PRO A 191 -14.00 25.65 16.77
CA PRO A 191 -12.60 25.63 16.30
C PRO A 191 -11.85 24.36 16.72
N ILE A 192 -12.12 23.86 17.92
CA ILE A 192 -11.46 22.66 18.46
C ILE A 192 -12.00 21.40 17.77
N HIS A 193 -13.32 21.34 17.57
CA HIS A 193 -13.95 20.29 16.78
C HIS A 193 -13.33 20.18 15.38
N ASP A 194 -13.24 21.30 14.66
CA ASP A 194 -12.75 21.33 13.27
C ASP A 194 -11.27 20.88 13.20
N ILE A 195 -10.45 21.25 14.18
CA ILE A 195 -9.06 20.78 14.31
C ILE A 195 -9.00 19.27 14.56
N ILE A 196 -9.82 18.75 15.47
CA ILE A 196 -9.85 17.32 15.80
C ILE A 196 -10.33 16.51 14.60
N LEU A 197 -11.41 16.94 13.94
CA LEU A 197 -11.91 16.29 12.74
C LEU A 197 -10.86 16.26 11.62
N GLY A 198 -10.20 17.40 11.37
CA GLY A 198 -9.12 17.48 10.39
C GLY A 198 -7.94 16.55 10.74
N THR A 199 -7.59 16.46 12.02
CA THR A 199 -6.52 15.56 12.49
C THR A 199 -6.91 14.09 12.34
N GLN A 200 -8.16 13.74 12.65
CA GLN A 200 -8.69 12.38 12.45
C GLN A 200 -8.71 12.00 10.97
N PHE A 201 -9.11 12.92 10.08
CA PHE A 201 -9.05 12.69 8.65
C PHE A 201 -7.61 12.47 8.16
N LEU A 202 -6.67 13.30 8.58
CA LEU A 202 -5.26 13.14 8.22
C LEU A 202 -4.69 11.81 8.75
N SER A 203 -5.04 11.45 9.98
CA SER A 203 -4.71 10.16 10.58
C SER A 203 -5.31 9.00 9.79
N ALA A 204 -6.59 9.09 9.42
CA ALA A 204 -7.30 8.09 8.62
C ALA A 204 -6.63 7.93 7.24
N PHE A 205 -6.21 9.03 6.62
CA PHE A 205 -5.46 9.02 5.37
C PHE A 205 -4.11 8.30 5.53
N VAL A 206 -3.34 8.59 6.59
CA VAL A 206 -2.05 7.92 6.86
C VAL A 206 -2.25 6.40 7.04
N VAL A 207 -3.15 5.99 7.94
CA VAL A 207 -3.34 4.56 8.25
C VAL A 207 -3.90 3.80 7.04
N THR A 208 -4.79 4.42 6.26
CA THR A 208 -5.34 3.83 5.03
C THR A 208 -4.29 3.74 3.92
N THR A 209 -3.43 4.75 3.79
CA THR A 209 -2.29 4.73 2.86
C THR A 209 -1.32 3.62 3.21
N SER A 210 -1.07 3.38 4.51
CA SER A 210 -0.19 2.29 4.94
C SER A 210 -0.73 0.91 4.53
N ALA A 211 -2.03 0.65 4.76
CA ALA A 211 -2.68 -0.59 4.38
C ALA A 211 -2.71 -0.77 2.86
N THR A 212 -3.10 0.28 2.14
CA THR A 212 -3.08 0.31 0.67
C THR A 212 -1.68 0.03 0.12
N GLY A 213 -0.65 0.61 0.71
CA GLY A 213 0.74 0.41 0.32
C GLY A 213 1.20 -1.03 0.55
N ALA A 214 0.81 -1.64 1.68
CA ALA A 214 1.07 -3.06 1.96
C ALA A 214 0.37 -3.98 0.94
N PHE A 215 -0.92 -3.76 0.68
CA PHE A 215 -1.66 -4.53 -0.34
C PHE A 215 -1.10 -4.30 -1.74
N GLY A 216 -0.69 -3.08 -2.06
CA GLY A 216 -0.05 -2.74 -3.34
C GLY A 216 1.27 -3.47 -3.52
N LEU A 217 2.11 -3.55 -2.48
CA LEU A 217 3.34 -4.36 -2.49
C LEU A 217 3.02 -5.84 -2.72
N ALA A 218 2.07 -6.40 -1.96
CA ALA A 218 1.65 -7.79 -2.12
C ALA A 218 1.15 -8.08 -3.55
N ALA A 219 0.31 -7.20 -4.11
CA ALA A 219 -0.22 -7.36 -5.46
C ALA A 219 0.89 -7.31 -6.53
N VAL A 220 1.84 -6.37 -6.41
CA VAL A 220 2.97 -6.26 -7.33
C VAL A 220 3.91 -7.46 -7.21
N PHE A 221 4.23 -7.89 -6.00
CA PHE A 221 5.13 -9.03 -5.76
C PHE A 221 4.51 -10.35 -6.26
N ALA A 222 3.23 -10.59 -5.92
CA ALA A 222 2.52 -11.78 -6.39
C ALA A 222 2.39 -11.79 -7.92
N SER A 223 2.04 -10.64 -8.52
CA SER A 223 1.94 -10.55 -9.98
C SER A 223 3.30 -10.74 -10.65
N HIS A 224 4.39 -10.21 -10.08
CA HIS A 224 5.73 -10.44 -10.59
C HIS A 224 6.12 -11.92 -10.54
N ALA A 225 5.90 -12.59 -9.41
CA ALA A 225 6.16 -14.02 -9.25
C ALA A 225 5.35 -14.86 -10.25
N VAL A 226 4.06 -14.56 -10.43
CA VAL A 226 3.22 -15.18 -11.48
C VAL A 226 3.77 -14.91 -12.88
N GLY A 227 4.31 -13.72 -13.13
CA GLY A 227 5.02 -13.38 -14.37
C GLY A 227 6.23 -14.28 -14.64
N GLN A 228 7.09 -14.48 -13.64
CA GLN A 228 8.23 -15.38 -13.73
C GLN A 228 7.81 -16.83 -13.98
N LEU A 229 6.78 -17.32 -13.26
CA LEU A 229 6.25 -18.66 -13.47
C LEU A 229 5.68 -18.85 -14.88
N ASN A 230 5.00 -17.85 -15.44
CA ASN A 230 4.51 -17.90 -16.81
C ASN A 230 5.65 -18.00 -17.82
N ILE A 231 6.75 -17.27 -17.63
CA ILE A 231 7.96 -17.38 -18.48
C ILE A 231 8.55 -18.78 -18.38
N MET A 232 8.69 -19.31 -17.17
CA MET A 232 9.18 -20.67 -16.94
C MET A 232 8.34 -21.72 -17.69
N VAL A 233 7.01 -21.60 -17.66
CA VAL A 233 6.10 -22.49 -18.40
C VAL A 233 6.33 -22.38 -19.92
N VAL A 234 6.55 -21.16 -20.44
CA VAL A 234 6.88 -20.96 -21.86
C VAL A 234 8.19 -21.67 -22.21
N TRP A 235 9.24 -21.52 -21.41
CA TRP A 235 10.53 -22.18 -21.64
C TRP A 235 10.44 -23.71 -21.58
N VAL A 236 9.67 -24.25 -20.63
CA VAL A 236 9.43 -25.71 -20.54
C VAL A 236 8.72 -26.22 -21.79
N ASN A 237 7.70 -25.52 -22.28
CA ASN A 237 6.98 -25.91 -23.50
C ASN A 237 7.86 -25.82 -24.75
N GLU A 238 8.70 -24.79 -24.87
CA GLU A 238 9.66 -24.69 -25.96
C GLU A 238 10.69 -25.82 -25.90
N PHE A 239 11.17 -26.14 -24.70
CA PHE A 239 12.11 -27.22 -24.47
C PHE A 239 11.53 -28.58 -24.88
N THR A 240 10.32 -28.93 -24.43
CA THR A 240 9.67 -30.21 -24.77
C THR A 240 9.42 -30.33 -26.27
N ASN A 241 8.94 -29.27 -26.91
CA ASN A 241 8.72 -29.22 -28.35
C ASN A 241 10.01 -29.34 -29.17
N GLN A 242 11.12 -28.76 -28.70
CA GLN A 242 12.43 -28.88 -29.36
C GLN A 242 13.06 -30.26 -29.16
N HIS A 243 12.96 -30.83 -27.95
CA HIS A 243 13.46 -32.16 -27.63
C HIS A 243 12.74 -33.26 -28.46
N LEU A 244 11.45 -33.09 -28.72
CA LEU A 244 10.70 -33.96 -29.63
C LEU A 244 11.20 -33.90 -31.09
N ARG A 245 11.89 -32.83 -31.49
CA ARG A 245 12.34 -32.58 -32.88
C ARG A 245 13.84 -32.82 -33.11
N SER A 246 14.68 -32.80 -32.07
CA SER A 246 16.13 -32.94 -32.19
C SER A 246 16.73 -33.59 -30.94
N LYS A 247 17.50 -34.67 -31.14
CA LYS A 247 18.06 -35.53 -30.09
C LYS A 247 19.52 -35.16 -29.82
N ASN A 248 19.76 -33.99 -29.23
CA ASN A 248 21.09 -33.54 -28.85
C ASN A 248 21.20 -33.39 -27.32
N ASP A 249 21.73 -34.44 -26.67
CA ASP A 249 21.66 -34.64 -25.21
C ASP A 249 22.46 -33.60 -24.40
N ASN A 250 23.57 -33.08 -24.91
CA ASN A 250 24.36 -32.08 -24.16
C ASN A 250 23.70 -30.70 -24.12
N ALA A 251 22.99 -30.32 -25.19
CA ALA A 251 22.23 -29.06 -25.24
C ALA A 251 20.96 -29.13 -24.39
N SER A 252 20.42 -30.33 -24.16
CA SER A 252 19.20 -30.51 -23.37
C SER A 252 19.46 -30.37 -21.86
N VAL A 253 20.57 -30.93 -21.35
CA VAL A 253 20.98 -30.81 -19.95
C VAL A 253 21.20 -29.35 -19.53
N ASN A 254 21.89 -28.56 -20.35
CA ASN A 254 22.13 -27.14 -20.06
C ASN A 254 20.83 -26.31 -19.99
N LYS A 255 19.85 -26.60 -20.85
CA LYS A 255 18.54 -25.93 -20.84
C LYS A 255 17.71 -26.30 -19.61
N ILE A 256 17.72 -27.58 -19.20
CA ILE A 256 17.08 -28.03 -17.96
C ILE A 256 17.72 -27.31 -16.76
N GLY A 257 19.05 -27.22 -16.73
CA GLY A 257 19.79 -26.47 -15.70
C GLY A 257 19.31 -25.03 -15.57
N ALA A 258 19.18 -24.31 -16.69
CA ALA A 258 18.67 -22.94 -16.70
C ALA A 258 17.22 -22.82 -16.19
N ILE A 259 16.34 -23.77 -16.54
CA ILE A 259 14.95 -23.81 -16.04
C ILE A 259 14.92 -24.07 -14.53
N VAL A 260 15.73 -25.00 -14.03
CA VAL A 260 15.81 -25.32 -12.59
C VAL A 260 16.39 -24.14 -11.81
N GLU A 261 17.44 -23.49 -12.31
CA GLU A 261 18.02 -22.31 -11.68
C GLU A 261 17.00 -21.16 -11.61
N HIS A 262 16.24 -20.94 -12.69
CA HIS A 262 15.16 -19.97 -12.70
C HIS A 262 14.03 -20.32 -11.71
N HIS A 263 13.63 -21.58 -11.62
CA HIS A 263 12.65 -22.04 -10.63
C HIS A 263 13.11 -21.81 -9.19
N LEU A 264 14.35 -22.19 -8.87
CA LEU A 264 14.94 -21.98 -7.54
C LEU A 264 15.03 -20.50 -7.18
N ARG A 265 15.21 -19.62 -8.17
CA ARG A 265 15.21 -18.19 -7.97
C ARG A 265 13.81 -17.63 -7.65
N ILE A 266 12.76 -18.14 -8.29
CA ILE A 266 11.37 -17.73 -7.99
C ILE A 266 10.96 -18.08 -6.56
N LEU A 267 11.50 -19.19 -6.02
CA LEU A 267 11.20 -19.66 -4.67
C LEU A 267 11.93 -18.89 -3.54
N ARG A 268 12.97 -18.13 -3.86
CA ARG A 268 13.76 -17.35 -2.89
C ARG A 268 13.19 -15.94 -2.69
#